data_AF-A0A9D8WEB6-F1
#
_entry.id   AF-A0A9D8WEB6-F1
#
_cell.length_a   1.000
_cell.length_b   1.000
_cell.length_c   1.000
_cell.angle_alpha   90.00
_cell.angle_beta   90.00
_cell.angle_gamma   90.00
#
_symmetry.space_group_name_H-M   'P 1'
#
loop_
_entity.id
_entity.type
_entity.pdbx_description
1 polymer ?
#
loop_
_entity_poly.entity_id
_entity_poly.type
_entity_poly.pdbx_seq_one_letter_code
_entity_poly.pdbx_strand_id
1 'polypeptide(L)'
;MVFSLTAFRAKMLFAPLVLGMALFAAPAGASTGDEAKAFVEDVSKEAIDIISDKDASKAEREAEFRALLARTADMDRIAAFALGQYLRTPTPEQKAEYRELVETFIVKVYVTRLSDYNDEKLDILGAKTKGDSQAIVNSEIKFTNGREPVTVDWWLIKEDGGFKIFDVNVVGIWLAQEQRSTFTTVIRNNGGDFGALLEHLRKQIGKAETGEISDISAAN
;
A
#
# COMPACT_ATOMS: atom_id res chain seq x y z
N MET A 1 50.26 -53.03 65.92
CA MET A 1 49.55 -52.16 66.89
C MET A 1 49.55 -50.75 66.33
N VAL A 2 48.57 -49.87 66.36
CA VAL A 2 47.19 -49.82 66.88
C VAL A 2 46.75 -48.38 66.48
N PHE A 3 45.59 -48.25 65.82
CA PHE A 3 44.65 -47.12 65.86
C PHE A 3 44.84 -45.83 65.04
N SER A 4 43.77 -45.59 64.26
CA SER A 4 43.25 -44.38 63.62
C SER A 4 42.84 -43.29 64.62
N LEU A 5 42.87 -42.00 64.21
CA LEU A 5 41.81 -41.04 64.54
C LEU A 5 41.72 -39.87 63.53
N THR A 6 40.84 -40.07 62.55
CA THR A 6 39.81 -39.19 62.00
C THR A 6 39.96 -37.66 62.08
N ALA A 7 39.88 -37.05 60.89
CA ALA A 7 39.84 -35.63 60.60
C ALA A 7 38.57 -34.90 61.09
N PHE A 8 38.74 -33.68 61.59
CA PHE A 8 37.65 -32.71 61.79
C PHE A 8 37.62 -31.75 60.58
N ARG A 9 36.78 -32.02 59.58
CA ARG A 9 36.48 -31.07 58.50
C ARG A 9 35.21 -30.30 58.87
N ALA A 10 35.37 -29.03 59.23
CA ALA A 10 34.25 -28.11 59.34
C ALA A 10 33.61 -27.93 57.95
N LYS A 11 32.39 -28.48 57.76
CA LYS A 11 31.56 -28.21 56.59
C LYS A 11 30.82 -26.88 56.83
N MET A 12 31.39 -25.79 56.34
CA MET A 12 30.65 -24.53 56.17
C MET A 12 29.66 -24.74 55.01
N LEU A 13 28.37 -24.85 55.34
CA LEU A 13 27.29 -24.90 54.36
C LEU A 13 27.04 -23.47 53.83
N PHE A 14 27.65 -23.13 52.70
CA PHE A 14 27.23 -21.99 51.89
C PHE A 14 26.06 -22.43 51.01
N ALA A 15 24.84 -22.00 51.35
CA ALA A 15 23.68 -22.15 50.48
C ALA A 15 23.74 -21.06 49.39
N PRO A 16 23.73 -21.40 48.08
CA PRO A 16 23.58 -20.38 47.05
C PRO A 16 22.11 -19.96 47.01
N LEU A 17 21.83 -18.72 47.42
CA LEU A 17 20.57 -18.04 47.16
C LEU A 17 20.50 -17.78 45.65
N VAL A 18 19.91 -18.71 44.89
CA VAL A 18 19.58 -18.51 43.48
C VAL A 18 18.38 -17.55 43.43
N LEU A 19 18.68 -16.26 43.34
CA LEU A 19 17.70 -15.23 43.05
C LEU A 19 17.25 -15.42 41.60
N GLY A 20 16.11 -16.08 41.42
CA GLY A 20 15.48 -16.24 40.11
C GLY A 20 15.05 -14.88 39.56
N MET A 21 15.87 -14.29 38.69
CA MET A 21 15.44 -13.23 37.80
C MET A 21 14.44 -13.84 36.81
N ALA A 22 13.14 -13.77 37.16
CA ALA A 22 12.09 -13.93 36.18
C ALA A 22 12.23 -12.75 35.20
N LEU A 23 12.90 -13.00 34.08
CA LEU A 23 12.83 -12.15 32.90
C LEU A 23 11.37 -12.15 32.45
N PHE A 24 10.59 -11.17 32.91
CA PHE A 24 9.37 -10.79 32.25
C PHE A 24 9.76 -10.31 30.86
N ALA A 25 9.75 -11.21 29.89
CA ALA A 25 9.75 -10.85 28.49
C ALA A 25 8.47 -10.06 28.25
N ALA A 26 8.59 -8.74 28.21
CA ALA A 26 7.50 -7.90 27.70
C ALA A 26 7.13 -8.44 26.31
N PRO A 27 5.84 -8.55 25.96
CA PRO A 27 5.45 -8.94 24.62
C PRO A 27 6.13 -7.97 23.65
N ALA A 28 6.98 -8.51 22.77
CA ALA A 28 7.57 -7.73 21.70
C ALA A 28 6.40 -7.28 20.81
N GLY A 29 6.03 -6.00 20.91
CA GLY A 29 5.08 -5.39 19.99
C GLY A 29 5.57 -5.58 18.55
N ALA A 30 4.65 -5.81 17.62
CA ALA A 30 4.99 -5.90 16.21
C ALA A 30 5.77 -4.65 15.79
N SER A 31 6.83 -4.84 14.98
CA SER A 31 7.57 -3.68 14.47
C SER A 31 6.68 -2.89 13.50
N THR A 32 6.94 -1.60 13.32
CA THR A 32 6.25 -0.78 12.30
C THR A 32 6.34 -1.39 10.89
N GLY A 33 7.42 -2.11 10.59
CA GLY A 33 7.55 -2.87 9.35
C GLY A 33 6.62 -4.08 9.28
N ASP A 34 6.41 -4.80 10.39
CA ASP A 34 5.48 -5.94 10.43
C ASP A 34 4.03 -5.49 10.30
N GLU A 35 3.65 -4.39 10.97
CA GLU A 35 2.34 -3.76 10.81
C GLU A 35 2.09 -3.31 9.36
N ALA A 36 3.10 -2.72 8.71
CA ALA A 36 3.01 -2.30 7.31
C ALA A 36 2.81 -3.48 6.35
N LYS A 37 3.55 -4.58 6.56
CA LYS A 37 3.39 -5.80 5.74
C LYS A 37 2.00 -6.40 5.90
N ALA A 38 1.52 -6.54 7.13
CA ALA A 38 0.18 -7.07 7.42
C ALA A 38 -0.90 -6.21 6.76
N PHE A 39 -0.79 -4.89 6.87
CA PHE A 39 -1.69 -3.97 6.19
C PHE A 39 -1.73 -4.19 4.66
N VAL A 40 -0.57 -4.32 4.01
CA VAL A 40 -0.52 -4.56 2.56
C VAL A 40 -1.06 -5.94 2.19
N GLU A 41 -0.78 -6.96 2.99
CA GLU A 41 -1.31 -8.32 2.78
C GLU A 41 -2.83 -8.32 2.83
N ASP A 42 -3.44 -7.71 3.84
CA ASP A 42 -4.89 -7.61 4.01
C ASP A 42 -5.54 -6.84 2.84
N VAL A 43 -4.99 -5.66 2.51
CA VAL A 43 -5.53 -4.82 1.43
C VAL A 43 -5.39 -5.49 0.07
N SER A 44 -4.26 -6.13 -0.19
CA SER A 44 -4.02 -6.81 -1.46
C SER A 44 -4.94 -8.01 -1.61
N LYS A 45 -5.12 -8.79 -0.55
CA LYS A 45 -6.05 -9.92 -0.53
C LYS A 45 -7.47 -9.45 -0.84
N GLU A 46 -7.94 -8.41 -0.14
CA GLU A 46 -9.30 -7.91 -0.35
C GLU A 46 -9.48 -7.31 -1.75
N ALA A 47 -8.49 -6.58 -2.27
CA ALA A 47 -8.51 -6.08 -3.64
C ALA A 47 -8.61 -7.22 -4.66
N ILE A 48 -7.81 -8.28 -4.51
CA ILE A 48 -7.84 -9.45 -5.39
C ILE A 48 -9.20 -10.15 -5.30
N ASP A 49 -9.73 -10.36 -4.09
CA ASP A 49 -11.03 -10.98 -3.88
C ASP A 49 -12.15 -10.18 -4.60
N ILE A 50 -12.17 -8.85 -4.47
CA ILE A 50 -13.13 -7.97 -5.17
C ILE A 50 -12.99 -8.07 -6.69
N ILE A 51 -11.76 -8.00 -7.20
CA ILE A 51 -11.53 -7.91 -8.65
C ILE A 51 -11.80 -9.25 -9.35
N SER A 52 -11.48 -10.36 -8.68
CA SER A 52 -11.62 -11.73 -9.21
C SER A 52 -13.01 -12.34 -9.00
N ASP A 53 -13.93 -11.64 -8.34
CA ASP A 53 -15.32 -12.08 -8.20
C ASP A 53 -16.02 -12.09 -9.58
N LYS A 54 -16.28 -13.29 -10.09
CA LYS A 54 -16.92 -13.54 -11.39
C LYS A 54 -18.45 -13.48 -11.31
N ASP A 55 -19.01 -13.55 -10.11
CA ASP A 55 -20.45 -13.45 -9.88
C ASP A 55 -20.88 -11.98 -9.74
N ALA A 56 -19.97 -11.10 -9.34
CA ALA A 56 -20.19 -9.66 -9.28
C ALA A 56 -20.12 -8.98 -10.66
N SER A 57 -21.07 -8.08 -10.92
CA SER A 57 -21.01 -7.17 -12.07
C SER A 57 -19.83 -6.22 -11.96
N LYS A 58 -19.40 -5.63 -13.08
CA LYS A 58 -18.36 -4.58 -13.08
C LYS A 58 -18.71 -3.42 -12.14
N ALA A 59 -19.98 -3.01 -12.10
CA ALA A 59 -20.43 -1.92 -11.25
C ALA A 59 -20.34 -2.25 -9.75
N GLU A 60 -20.65 -3.49 -9.37
CA GLU A 60 -20.51 -3.97 -7.98
C GLU A 60 -19.04 -3.99 -7.57
N ARG A 61 -18.16 -4.55 -8.41
CA ARG A 61 -16.70 -4.53 -8.17
C ARG A 61 -16.14 -3.11 -8.07
N GLU A 62 -16.60 -2.18 -8.91
CA GLU A 62 -16.25 -0.75 -8.80
C GLU A 62 -16.71 -0.13 -7.47
N ALA A 63 -17.90 -0.47 -6.98
CA ALA A 63 -18.42 0.05 -5.72
C ALA A 63 -17.64 -0.51 -4.51
N GLU A 64 -17.34 -1.80 -4.48
CA GLU A 64 -16.57 -2.43 -3.41
C GLU A 64 -15.12 -1.95 -3.39
N PHE A 65 -14.49 -1.85 -4.56
CA PHE A 65 -13.13 -1.33 -4.68
C PHE A 65 -13.04 0.14 -4.25
N ARG A 66 -14.07 0.96 -4.56
CA ARG A 66 -14.18 2.32 -4.05
C ARG A 66 -14.24 2.35 -2.52
N ALA A 67 -15.06 1.48 -1.93
CA ALA A 67 -15.14 1.36 -0.48
C ALA A 67 -13.80 0.94 0.14
N LEU A 68 -13.03 0.07 -0.54
CA LEU A 68 -11.67 -0.30 -0.15
C LEU A 68 -10.75 0.92 -0.11
N LEU A 69 -10.66 1.65 -1.23
CA LEU A 69 -9.82 2.84 -1.31
C LEU A 69 -10.17 3.88 -0.23
N ALA A 70 -11.45 4.10 0.04
CA ALA A 70 -11.87 5.06 1.07
C ALA A 70 -11.32 4.74 2.46
N ARG A 71 -11.14 3.45 2.80
CA ARG A 71 -10.58 3.03 4.09
C ARG A 71 -9.08 2.79 4.08
N THR A 72 -8.44 2.56 2.93
CA THR A 72 -7.01 2.16 2.89
C THR A 72 -6.10 3.13 2.17
N ALA A 73 -6.61 4.02 1.33
CA ALA A 73 -5.83 5.03 0.64
C ALA A 73 -6.07 6.42 1.23
N ASP A 74 -5.02 7.24 1.26
CA ASP A 74 -5.15 8.67 1.54
C ASP A 74 -5.46 9.41 0.23
N MET A 75 -6.72 9.26 -0.21
CA MET A 75 -7.18 9.81 -1.48
C MET A 75 -7.02 11.34 -1.55
N ASP A 76 -7.16 12.03 -0.42
CA ASP A 76 -6.98 13.47 -0.32
C ASP A 76 -5.53 13.88 -0.61
N ARG A 77 -4.57 13.21 0.02
CA ARG A 77 -3.14 13.48 -0.20
C ARG A 77 -2.69 13.05 -1.58
N ILE A 78 -3.17 11.91 -2.09
CA ILE A 78 -2.90 11.43 -3.46
C ILE A 78 -3.41 12.46 -4.48
N ALA A 79 -4.67 12.87 -4.37
CA ALA A 79 -5.30 13.82 -5.27
C ALA A 79 -4.57 15.17 -5.24
N ALA A 80 -4.19 15.65 -4.06
CA ALA A 80 -3.44 16.90 -3.92
C ALA A 80 -2.02 16.79 -4.50
N PHE A 81 -1.34 15.67 -4.27
CA PHE A 81 0.00 15.42 -4.81
C PHE A 81 0.01 15.42 -6.34
N ALA A 82 -0.98 14.78 -6.96
CA ALA A 82 -1.12 14.69 -8.41
C ALA A 82 -1.30 16.07 -9.09
N LEU A 83 -1.81 17.08 -8.38
CA LEU A 83 -1.90 18.45 -8.93
C LEU A 83 -0.56 19.19 -8.96
N GLY A 84 0.41 18.77 -8.13
CA GLY A 84 1.72 19.42 -8.04
C GLY A 84 1.62 20.93 -7.83
N GLN A 85 2.28 21.70 -8.71
CA GLN A 85 2.28 23.16 -8.64
C GLN A 85 0.91 23.82 -8.89
N TYR A 86 -0.04 23.11 -9.48
CA TYR A 86 -1.39 23.60 -9.80
C TYR A 86 -2.41 23.36 -8.69
N LEU A 87 -1.97 22.88 -7.51
CA LEU A 87 -2.84 22.60 -6.36
C LEU A 87 -3.71 23.80 -5.93
N ARG A 88 -3.24 25.03 -6.19
CA ARG A 88 -3.94 26.28 -5.85
C ARG A 88 -4.66 26.94 -7.02
N THR A 89 -4.63 26.33 -8.21
CA THR A 89 -5.28 26.84 -9.42
C THR A 89 -6.81 26.69 -9.45
N PRO A 90 -7.42 25.55 -9.02
CA PRO A 90 -8.85 25.35 -9.22
C PRO A 90 -9.72 26.26 -8.35
N THR A 91 -10.89 26.64 -8.86
CA THR A 91 -11.98 27.21 -8.04
C THR A 91 -12.52 26.16 -7.04
N PRO A 92 -13.27 26.56 -6.01
CA PRO A 92 -13.91 25.61 -5.09
C PRO A 92 -14.75 24.55 -5.81
N GLU A 93 -15.49 24.94 -6.84
CA GLU A 93 -16.34 24.06 -7.65
C GLU A 93 -15.49 23.07 -8.45
N GLN A 94 -14.45 23.57 -9.13
CA GLN A 94 -13.50 22.72 -9.87
C GLN A 94 -12.77 21.75 -8.95
N LYS A 95 -12.45 22.17 -7.71
CA LYS A 95 -11.80 21.31 -6.72
C LYS A 95 -12.73 20.21 -6.24
N ALA A 96 -14.01 20.50 -6.02
CA ALA A 96 -15.01 19.49 -5.67
C ALA A 96 -15.17 18.47 -6.80
N GLU A 97 -15.34 18.95 -8.02
CA GLU A 97 -15.45 18.08 -9.20
C GLU A 97 -14.19 17.24 -9.42
N TYR A 98 -13.00 17.84 -9.28
CA TYR A 98 -11.73 17.10 -9.41
C TYR A 98 -11.63 15.93 -8.44
N ARG A 99 -12.05 16.10 -7.19
CA ARG A 99 -12.03 15.04 -6.18
C ARG A 99 -12.90 13.85 -6.60
N GLU A 100 -14.11 14.13 -7.08
CA GLU A 100 -15.03 13.08 -7.56
C GLU A 100 -14.48 12.37 -8.81
N LEU A 101 -13.94 13.15 -9.75
CA LEU A 101 -13.39 12.61 -11.00
C LEU A 101 -12.13 11.79 -10.78
N VAL A 102 -11.19 12.23 -9.94
CA VAL A 102 -9.92 11.51 -9.73
C VAL A 102 -10.16 10.18 -9.01
N GLU A 103 -11.06 10.15 -8.02
CA GLU A 103 -11.45 8.90 -7.37
C GLU A 103 -12.13 7.95 -8.35
N THR A 104 -13.07 8.46 -9.15
CA THR A 104 -13.77 7.65 -10.16
C THR A 104 -12.84 7.14 -11.25
N PHE A 105 -11.89 7.97 -11.69
CA PHE A 105 -10.84 7.59 -12.63
C PHE A 105 -10.00 6.43 -12.08
N ILE A 106 -9.50 6.54 -10.84
CA ILE A 106 -8.72 5.49 -10.18
C ILE A 106 -9.52 4.18 -10.13
N VAL A 107 -10.74 4.22 -9.58
CA VAL A 107 -11.60 3.04 -9.45
C VAL A 107 -11.82 2.36 -10.80
N LYS A 108 -12.28 3.10 -11.80
CA LYS A 108 -12.63 2.53 -13.11
C LYS A 108 -11.41 1.99 -13.85
N VAL A 109 -10.29 2.71 -13.83
CA VAL A 109 -9.07 2.27 -14.51
C VAL A 109 -8.53 1.00 -13.89
N TYR A 110 -8.41 0.93 -12.56
CA TYR A 110 -7.81 -0.24 -11.92
C TYR A 110 -8.73 -1.45 -11.95
N VAL A 111 -10.04 -1.29 -11.70
CA VAL A 111 -10.98 -2.42 -11.84
C VAL A 111 -10.99 -2.96 -13.27
N THR A 112 -10.99 -2.07 -14.27
CA THR A 112 -10.96 -2.51 -15.68
C THR A 112 -9.65 -3.21 -16.03
N ARG A 113 -8.49 -2.66 -15.64
CA ARG A 113 -7.19 -3.26 -15.96
C ARG A 113 -6.92 -4.56 -15.22
N LEU A 114 -7.36 -4.65 -13.97
CA LEU A 114 -7.13 -5.81 -13.13
C LEU A 114 -8.20 -6.89 -13.35
N SER A 115 -9.26 -6.63 -14.11
CA SER A 115 -10.29 -7.65 -14.41
C SER A 115 -9.73 -8.90 -15.11
N ASP A 116 -8.62 -8.75 -15.84
CA ASP A 116 -7.96 -9.88 -16.52
C ASP A 116 -6.98 -10.62 -15.60
N TYR A 117 -6.68 -10.05 -14.44
CA TYR A 117 -5.75 -10.59 -13.45
C TYR A 117 -6.51 -11.57 -12.54
N ASN A 118 -6.54 -12.84 -12.95
CA ASN A 118 -7.23 -13.94 -12.28
C ASN A 118 -6.20 -14.98 -11.79
N ASP A 119 -6.46 -15.58 -10.63
CA ASP A 119 -5.66 -16.69 -10.07
C ASP A 119 -4.20 -16.30 -9.76
N GLU A 120 -4.04 -15.18 -9.06
CA GLU A 120 -2.75 -14.59 -8.71
C GLU A 120 -2.54 -14.54 -7.20
N LYS A 121 -1.28 -14.60 -6.80
CA LYS A 121 -0.89 -14.44 -5.41
C LYS A 121 0.09 -13.28 -5.27
N LEU A 122 -0.19 -12.37 -4.34
CA LEU A 122 0.76 -11.37 -3.92
C LEU A 122 1.63 -11.93 -2.79
N ASP A 123 2.94 -11.97 -3.03
CA ASP A 123 3.93 -12.36 -2.02
C ASP A 123 4.67 -11.12 -1.50
N ILE A 124 4.64 -10.92 -0.18
CA ILE A 124 5.40 -9.85 0.47
C ILE A 124 6.88 -10.25 0.57
N LEU A 125 7.75 -9.43 -0.01
CA LEU A 125 9.20 -9.64 -0.02
C LEU A 125 9.88 -8.99 1.20
N GLY A 126 9.32 -7.90 1.71
CA GLY A 126 9.85 -7.21 2.88
C GLY A 126 9.28 -5.80 3.05
N ALA A 127 9.77 -5.10 4.07
CA ALA A 127 9.43 -3.70 4.28
C ALA A 127 10.66 -2.90 4.72
N LYS A 128 10.73 -1.64 4.28
CA LYS A 128 11.72 -0.65 4.69
C LYS A 128 10.98 0.52 5.33
N THR A 129 11.27 0.82 6.59
CA THR A 129 10.69 1.97 7.29
C THR A 129 11.57 3.20 7.16
N LYS A 130 10.95 4.38 7.14
CA LYS A 130 11.63 5.68 7.18
C LYS A 130 11.07 6.46 8.36
N GLY A 131 11.77 6.39 9.48
CA GLY A 131 11.24 6.83 10.76
C GLY A 131 10.02 5.98 11.16
N ASP A 132 9.16 6.56 12.00
CA ASP A 132 8.02 5.84 12.58
C ASP A 132 6.72 6.02 11.77
N SER A 133 6.73 6.88 10.76
CA SER A 133 5.53 7.30 10.04
C SER A 133 5.46 6.91 8.57
N GLN A 134 6.49 6.26 8.03
CA GLN A 134 6.52 5.85 6.63
C GLN A 134 7.11 4.47 6.46
N ALA A 135 6.55 3.71 5.52
CA ALA A 135 7.08 2.41 5.12
C ALA A 135 6.96 2.24 3.60
N ILE A 136 7.92 1.54 3.02
CA ILE A 136 7.82 0.97 1.67
C ILE A 136 7.77 -0.55 1.84
N VAL A 137 6.66 -1.16 1.45
CA VAL A 137 6.51 -2.62 1.44
C VAL A 137 6.78 -3.11 0.03
N ASN A 138 7.74 -4.02 -0.13
CA ASN A 138 8.07 -4.63 -1.41
C ASN A 138 7.29 -5.94 -1.57
N SER A 139 6.72 -6.16 -2.74
CA SER A 139 5.94 -7.37 -3.05
C SER A 139 6.07 -7.78 -4.51
N GLU A 140 5.63 -8.99 -4.83
CA GLU A 140 5.53 -9.49 -6.19
C GLU A 140 4.19 -10.22 -6.41
N ILE A 141 3.57 -9.97 -7.55
CA ILE A 141 2.42 -10.73 -8.02
C ILE A 141 2.93 -11.92 -8.83
N LYS A 142 2.61 -13.13 -8.38
CA LYS A 142 2.91 -14.38 -9.07
C LYS A 142 1.70 -14.88 -9.84
N PHE A 143 1.93 -15.22 -11.10
CA PHE A 143 0.92 -15.77 -11.99
C PHE A 143 1.03 -17.29 -12.05
N THR A 144 -0.12 -17.97 -11.90
CA THR A 144 -0.20 -19.43 -12.00
C THR A 144 0.10 -19.98 -13.40
N ASN A 145 0.01 -19.12 -14.43
CA ASN A 145 0.28 -19.46 -15.83
C ASN A 145 1.77 -19.37 -16.24
N GLY A 146 2.69 -19.10 -15.30
CA GLY A 146 4.12 -19.04 -15.56
C GLY A 146 4.61 -17.75 -16.22
N ARG A 147 3.77 -16.71 -16.30
CA ARG A 147 4.24 -15.34 -16.62
C ARG A 147 5.24 -14.86 -15.57
N GLU A 148 6.18 -14.02 -16.00
CA GLU A 148 7.13 -13.36 -15.11
C GLU A 148 6.39 -12.60 -13.99
N PRO A 149 6.84 -12.72 -12.72
CA PRO A 149 6.27 -11.99 -11.62
C PRO A 149 6.31 -10.48 -11.83
N VAL A 150 5.27 -9.79 -11.41
CA VAL A 150 5.20 -8.32 -11.47
C VAL A 150 5.55 -7.76 -10.10
N THR A 151 6.61 -6.96 -10.02
CA THR A 151 7.01 -6.28 -8.79
C THR A 151 6.06 -5.14 -8.48
N VAL A 152 5.58 -5.10 -7.23
CA VAL A 152 4.71 -4.05 -6.71
C VAL A 152 5.26 -3.54 -5.39
N ASP A 153 5.55 -2.23 -5.30
CA ASP A 153 5.94 -1.60 -4.04
C ASP A 153 4.85 -0.67 -3.54
N TRP A 154 4.67 -0.62 -2.23
CA TRP A 154 3.60 0.14 -1.59
C TRP A 154 4.22 1.20 -0.69
N TRP A 155 4.04 2.47 -1.01
CA TRP A 155 4.43 3.56 -0.14
C TRP A 155 3.28 3.88 0.81
N LEU A 156 3.50 3.59 2.08
CA LEU A 156 2.54 3.81 3.16
C LEU A 156 2.95 5.00 4.02
N ILE A 157 1.94 5.72 4.51
CA ILE A 157 2.07 6.74 5.54
C ILE A 157 1.24 6.29 6.74
N LYS A 158 1.84 6.32 7.94
CA LYS A 158 1.16 6.03 9.20
C LYS A 158 0.50 7.30 9.72
N GLU A 159 -0.77 7.19 10.04
CA GLU A 159 -1.59 8.23 10.67
C GLU A 159 -2.14 7.70 11.99
N ASP A 160 -2.83 8.53 12.77
CA ASP A 160 -3.34 8.18 14.11
C ASP A 160 -4.26 6.94 14.10
N GLY A 161 -4.82 6.58 12.94
CA GLY A 161 -5.67 5.41 12.74
C GLY A 161 -4.99 4.20 12.07
N GLY A 162 -3.69 4.24 11.79
CA GLY A 162 -2.95 3.16 11.11
C GLY A 162 -2.35 3.60 9.77
N PHE A 163 -1.94 2.63 8.95
CA PHE A 163 -1.36 2.90 7.64
C PHE A 163 -2.42 3.29 6.60
N LYS A 164 -2.01 4.19 5.71
CA LYS A 164 -2.71 4.52 4.47
C LYS A 164 -1.74 4.40 3.31
N ILE A 165 -2.24 3.91 2.18
CA ILE A 165 -1.51 3.91 0.91
C ILE A 165 -1.42 5.35 0.43
N PHE A 166 -0.20 5.80 0.15
CA PHE A 166 0.09 7.07 -0.50
C PHE A 166 0.49 6.89 -1.97
N ASP A 167 1.21 5.82 -2.30
CA ASP A 167 1.55 5.51 -3.70
C ASP A 167 1.79 4.01 -3.88
N VAL A 168 1.65 3.54 -5.12
CA VAL A 168 1.98 2.18 -5.54
C VAL A 168 2.96 2.27 -6.70
N ASN A 169 4.03 1.49 -6.63
CA ASN A 169 4.97 1.29 -7.70
C ASN A 169 4.61 0.00 -8.44
N VAL A 170 4.51 0.05 -9.77
CA VAL A 170 4.37 -1.15 -10.60
C VAL A 170 5.49 -1.16 -11.61
N VAL A 171 6.34 -2.20 -11.57
CA VAL A 171 7.48 -2.38 -12.48
C VAL A 171 8.37 -1.12 -12.57
N GLY A 172 8.70 -0.54 -11.40
CA GLY A 172 9.56 0.63 -11.30
C GLY A 172 8.85 1.98 -11.43
N ILE A 173 7.57 2.02 -11.79
CA ILE A 173 6.81 3.26 -12.01
C ILE A 173 5.89 3.55 -10.82
N TRP A 174 6.16 4.65 -10.10
CA TRP A 174 5.30 5.20 -9.06
C TRP A 174 4.08 5.88 -9.68
N LEU A 175 2.89 5.34 -9.43
CA LEU A 175 1.67 5.70 -10.15
C LEU A 175 1.22 7.13 -9.85
N ALA A 176 1.25 7.58 -8.59
CA ALA A 176 0.87 8.95 -8.25
C ALA A 176 1.86 9.97 -8.85
N GLN A 177 3.15 9.62 -8.92
CA GLN A 177 4.18 10.45 -9.55
C GLN A 177 3.99 10.54 -11.08
N GLU A 178 3.60 9.43 -11.72
CA GLU A 178 3.27 9.42 -13.14
C GLU A 178 2.00 10.24 -13.44
N GLN A 179 0.94 10.08 -12.63
CA GLN A 179 -0.26 10.91 -12.76
C GLN A 179 0.03 12.39 -12.54
N ARG A 180 0.93 12.73 -11.60
CA ARG A 180 1.39 14.10 -11.42
C ARG A 180 2.06 14.66 -12.67
N SER A 181 2.92 13.89 -13.33
CA SER A 181 3.56 14.27 -14.59
C SER A 181 2.51 14.52 -15.68
N THR A 182 1.55 13.60 -15.81
CA THR A 182 0.46 13.69 -16.79
C THR A 182 -0.42 14.91 -16.53
N PHE A 183 -0.93 15.09 -15.32
CA PHE A 183 -1.88 16.17 -14.97
C PHE A 183 -1.23 17.55 -15.12
N THR A 184 -0.01 17.71 -14.61
CA THR A 184 0.72 18.98 -14.75
C THR A 184 1.03 19.29 -16.22
N THR A 185 1.29 18.28 -17.05
CA THR A 185 1.49 18.45 -18.50
C THR A 185 0.20 18.85 -19.21
N VAL A 186 -0.93 18.21 -18.88
CA VAL A 186 -2.26 18.58 -19.42
C VAL A 186 -2.57 20.04 -19.11
N ILE A 187 -2.45 20.46 -17.85
CA ILE A 187 -2.73 21.85 -17.45
C ILE A 187 -1.78 22.82 -18.16
N ARG A 188 -0.47 22.52 -18.17
CA ARG A 188 0.55 23.37 -18.80
C ARG A 188 0.30 23.55 -20.30
N ASN A 189 0.03 22.48 -21.02
CA ASN A 189 -0.17 22.51 -22.47
C ASN A 189 -1.46 23.25 -22.86
N ASN A 190 -2.38 23.43 -21.92
CA ASN A 190 -3.61 24.20 -22.07
C ASN A 190 -3.53 25.57 -21.38
N GLY A 191 -2.32 26.16 -21.31
CA GLY A 191 -2.14 27.54 -20.84
C GLY A 191 -2.42 27.76 -19.35
N GLY A 192 -2.41 26.71 -18.53
CA GLY A 192 -2.75 26.79 -17.11
C GLY A 192 -4.24 26.56 -16.82
N ASP A 193 -5.05 26.23 -17.82
CA ASP A 193 -6.47 25.94 -17.62
C ASP A 193 -6.67 24.61 -16.86
N PHE A 194 -7.28 24.70 -15.68
CA PHE A 194 -7.65 23.54 -14.88
C PHE A 194 -8.83 22.77 -15.48
N GLY A 195 -9.71 23.44 -16.23
CA GLY A 195 -10.83 22.80 -16.94
C GLY A 195 -10.36 21.72 -17.91
N ALA A 196 -9.21 21.92 -18.55
CA ALA A 196 -8.58 20.91 -19.40
C ALA A 196 -8.22 19.61 -18.65
N LEU A 197 -7.84 19.69 -17.37
CA LEU A 197 -7.62 18.48 -16.56
C LEU A 197 -8.93 17.76 -16.26
N LEU A 198 -10.00 18.50 -15.94
CA LEU A 198 -11.32 17.91 -15.70
C LEU A 198 -11.84 17.19 -16.94
N GLU A 199 -11.71 17.82 -18.12
CA GLU A 199 -12.04 17.19 -19.40
C GLU A 199 -11.19 15.95 -19.67
N HIS A 200 -9.88 16.02 -19.41
CA HIS A 200 -9.00 14.87 -19.53
C HIS A 200 -9.47 13.70 -18.67
N LEU A 201 -9.80 13.93 -17.40
CA LEU A 201 -10.29 12.89 -16.49
C LEU A 201 -11.61 12.28 -16.98
N ARG A 202 -12.59 13.09 -17.41
CA ARG A 202 -13.85 12.59 -17.97
C ARG A 202 -13.61 11.71 -19.20
N LYS A 203 -12.67 12.09 -20.07
CA LYS A 203 -12.28 11.30 -21.24
C LYS A 203 -11.65 9.96 -20.85
N GLN A 204 -10.75 9.94 -19.87
CA GLN A 204 -10.14 8.69 -19.40
C GLN A 204 -11.14 7.76 -18.72
N ILE A 205 -12.08 8.32 -17.95
CA ILE A 205 -13.20 7.58 -17.36
C ILE A 205 -14.03 6.90 -18.46
N GLY A 206 -14.43 7.63 -19.50
CA GLY A 206 -15.19 7.05 -20.62
C GLY A 206 -14.44 5.92 -21.34
N LYS A 207 -13.11 6.05 -21.50
CA LYS A 207 -12.26 4.98 -22.05
C LYS A 207 -12.20 3.74 -21.16
N ALA A 208 -12.12 3.92 -19.84
CA ALA A 208 -12.14 2.80 -18.91
C ALA A 208 -13.48 2.05 -18.92
N GLU A 209 -14.58 2.74 -19.22
CA GLU A 209 -15.89 2.12 -19.38
C GLU A 209 -15.96 1.25 -20.64
N THR A 210 -15.39 1.72 -21.75
CA THR A 210 -15.37 0.99 -23.03
C THR A 210 -14.26 -0.07 -23.13
N GLY A 211 -13.35 -0.13 -22.15
CA GLY A 211 -12.19 -1.03 -22.18
C GLY A 211 -11.03 -0.53 -23.03
N GLU A 212 -11.11 0.69 -23.57
CA GLU A 212 -10.07 1.32 -24.40
C GLU A 212 -9.00 2.03 -23.57
N ILE A 213 -8.47 1.35 -22.56
CA ILE A 213 -7.39 1.92 -21.76
C ILE A 213 -6.08 1.68 -22.51
N SER A 214 -5.49 2.74 -23.06
CA SER A 214 -4.16 2.67 -23.67
C SER A 214 -3.14 2.20 -22.62
N ASP A 215 -2.36 1.18 -22.97
CA ASP A 215 -1.28 0.65 -22.15
C ASP A 215 -0.38 1.80 -21.65
N ILE A 216 -0.25 1.94 -20.33
CA ILE A 216 0.81 2.80 -19.75
C ILE A 216 2.20 2.19 -20.05
N SER A 217 2.25 0.96 -20.59
CA SER A 217 3.48 0.36 -21.15
C SER A 217 3.95 1.03 -22.46
N ALA A 218 3.10 1.82 -23.14
CA ALA A 218 3.49 2.49 -24.39
C ALA A 218 4.20 3.84 -24.19
N ALA A 219 4.50 4.23 -22.95
CA ALA A 219 5.37 5.36 -22.64
C ALA A 219 6.71 4.85 -22.07
N ASN A 220 7.45 4.09 -22.88
CA ASN A 220 8.92 4.05 -22.94
C ASN A 220 9.37 3.35 -24.23
#